data_AF-A0A063CNC1-F1
#
_entry.id   AF-A0A063CNC1-F1
#
_cell.length_a   1.000
_cell.length_b   1.000
_cell.length_c   1.000
_cell.angle_alpha   90.00
_cell.angle_beta   90.00
_cell.angle_gamma   90.00
#
_symmetry.space_group_name_H-M   'P 1'
#
loop_
_entity.id
_entity.type
_entity.pdbx_description
1 polymer ?
#
loop_
_entity_poly.entity_id
_entity_poly.type
_entity_poly.pdbx_seq_one_letter_code
_entity_poly.pdbx_strand_id
1 'polypeptide(L)'
;MSQFSFTKMHGLGNSYIYVNMFEEQIPEEDLALVAEKVSNINTGIGADGMILICPSDVAPVKMRMFNNDGSEGKSCGNGLRCVAKYAYEHKLVEDTVFTIETLAGIVTAEVTVEEGKVTLAKIDMGAPRLTRAEIPMLGEGETPFIRENFLYNNHRYAFTAVSMGNPHAVIFVDDVEQAPLTTLGPVLETHEMFPERVNVEFIEILNEEEMNFRVWERGSGVTQACGTGACAAVVASILNGKMERGKEITVHLAGGDLMIAWTEEGNVLMKGPAEVICRGVYEYKIEA
;
A
#
# COMPACT_ATOMS: atom_id res chain seq x y z
N MET A 1 -10.24 16.66 29.12
CA MET A 1 -10.64 16.45 27.72
C MET A 1 -9.39 16.76 26.93
N SER A 2 -8.87 15.77 26.23
CA SER A 2 -7.62 15.89 25.48
C SER A 2 -7.95 16.30 24.04
N GLN A 3 -7.02 16.93 23.35
CA GLN A 3 -7.19 17.31 21.96
C GLN A 3 -5.87 17.27 21.21
N PHE A 4 -5.92 17.07 19.90
CA PHE A 4 -4.78 17.24 19.00
C PHE A 4 -5.24 17.77 17.64
N SER A 5 -4.36 18.51 16.95
CA SER A 5 -4.55 18.91 15.56
C SER A 5 -4.29 17.73 14.63
N PHE A 6 -5.09 17.61 13.57
CA PHE A 6 -4.95 16.56 12.58
C PHE A 6 -5.04 17.09 11.16
N THR A 7 -4.47 16.31 10.23
CA THR A 7 -4.73 16.44 8.79
C THR A 7 -5.29 15.11 8.29
N LYS A 8 -6.47 15.13 7.67
CA LYS A 8 -7.04 13.94 7.02
C LYS A 8 -6.54 13.89 5.58
N MET A 9 -5.92 12.79 5.19
CA MET A 9 -5.37 12.61 3.84
C MET A 9 -5.76 11.26 3.28
N HIS A 10 -5.66 11.10 1.96
CA HIS A 10 -5.78 9.79 1.31
C HIS A 10 -4.78 9.59 0.19
N GLY A 11 -4.39 8.34 -0.04
CA GLY A 11 -3.74 7.88 -1.25
C GLY A 11 -4.69 6.94 -1.99
N LEU A 12 -5.29 7.42 -3.10
CA LEU A 12 -6.24 6.65 -3.93
C LEU A 12 -7.40 6.03 -3.14
N GLY A 13 -8.07 6.82 -2.29
CA GLY A 13 -9.21 6.38 -1.48
C GLY A 13 -8.85 5.76 -0.13
N ASN A 14 -7.64 5.21 0.04
CA ASN A 14 -7.18 4.73 1.35
C ASN A 14 -6.76 5.93 2.21
N SER A 15 -7.50 6.16 3.30
CA SER A 15 -7.47 7.41 4.07
C SER A 15 -7.07 7.20 5.52
N TYR A 16 -6.24 8.10 6.05
CA TYR A 16 -5.77 8.09 7.44
C TYR A 16 -5.88 9.48 8.07
N ILE A 17 -5.93 9.49 9.40
CA ILE A 17 -5.79 10.71 10.20
C ILE A 17 -4.31 10.90 10.54
N TYR A 18 -3.69 11.97 10.04
CA TYR A 18 -2.28 12.27 10.27
C TYR A 18 -2.12 13.23 11.44
N VAL A 19 -1.24 12.88 12.38
CA VAL A 19 -0.93 13.66 13.57
C VAL A 19 0.57 13.99 13.60
N ASN A 20 0.88 15.27 13.73
CA ASN A 20 2.25 15.76 13.79
C ASN A 20 2.79 15.71 15.23
N MET A 21 3.51 14.66 15.58
CA MET A 21 4.05 14.46 16.93
C MET A 21 5.29 15.32 17.22
N PHE A 22 5.69 16.20 16.29
CA PHE A 22 6.64 17.28 16.59
C PHE A 22 5.96 18.43 17.35
N GLU A 23 4.64 18.58 17.22
CA GLU A 23 3.84 19.64 17.83
C GLU A 23 2.83 19.10 18.83
N GLU A 24 2.27 17.92 18.55
CA GLU A 24 1.24 17.26 19.35
C GLU A 24 1.84 16.20 20.27
N GLN A 25 1.15 15.94 21.39
CA GLN A 25 1.55 14.92 22.34
C GLN A 25 0.34 14.09 22.77
N ILE A 26 0.37 12.81 22.40
CA ILE A 26 -0.60 11.80 22.82
C ILE A 26 0.19 10.76 23.64
N PRO A 27 -0.24 10.42 24.87
CA PRO A 27 0.44 9.40 25.67
C PRO A 27 0.50 8.06 24.95
N GLU A 28 1.61 7.33 25.14
CA GLU A 28 1.88 6.09 24.42
C GLU A 28 0.82 5.02 24.71
N GLU A 29 0.41 4.92 25.97
CA GLU A 29 -0.64 4.02 26.45
C GLU A 29 -2.01 4.28 25.81
N ASP A 30 -2.23 5.48 25.27
CA ASP A 30 -3.51 5.92 24.75
C ASP A 30 -3.62 5.77 23.23
N LEU A 31 -2.49 5.59 22.52
CA LEU A 31 -2.44 5.65 21.06
C LEU A 31 -3.41 4.69 20.37
N ALA A 32 -3.47 3.44 20.84
CA ALA A 32 -4.36 2.43 20.29
C ALA A 32 -5.83 2.83 20.43
N LEU A 33 -6.25 3.23 21.64
CA LEU A 33 -7.61 3.66 21.90
C LEU A 33 -7.97 4.95 21.14
N VAL A 34 -7.02 5.88 21.02
CA VAL A 34 -7.21 7.10 20.23
C VAL A 34 -7.39 6.78 18.75
N ALA A 35 -6.58 5.87 18.21
CA ALA A 35 -6.71 5.40 16.83
C ALA A 35 -8.09 4.81 16.56
N GLU A 36 -8.60 3.94 17.44
CA GLU A 36 -9.95 3.38 17.33
C GLU A 36 -11.03 4.47 17.33
N LYS A 37 -10.97 5.38 18.32
CA LYS A 37 -11.98 6.44 18.49
C LYS A 37 -11.99 7.41 17.32
N VAL A 38 -10.82 7.88 16.89
CA VAL A 38 -10.72 8.87 15.81
C VAL A 38 -11.10 8.28 14.46
N SER A 39 -10.82 6.99 14.24
CA SER A 39 -11.12 6.28 12.99
C SER A 39 -12.58 5.84 12.87
N ASN A 40 -13.35 5.85 13.97
CA ASN A 40 -14.77 5.50 13.93
C ASN A 40 -15.57 6.45 13.03
N ILE A 41 -16.31 5.90 12.07
CA ILE A 41 -17.08 6.67 11.08
C ILE A 41 -18.32 7.39 11.63
N ASN A 42 -18.87 6.91 12.75
CA ASN A 42 -20.12 7.42 13.32
C ASN A 42 -19.85 8.42 14.45
N THR A 43 -18.82 8.18 15.24
CA THR A 43 -18.51 8.96 16.45
C THR A 43 -17.16 9.67 16.41
N GLY A 44 -16.32 9.39 15.41
CA GLY A 44 -15.02 10.01 15.18
C GLY A 44 -14.99 10.78 13.87
N ILE A 45 -13.79 10.88 13.26
CA ILE A 45 -13.56 11.55 11.97
C ILE A 45 -13.80 10.58 10.79
N GLY A 46 -13.65 9.27 11.04
CA GLY A 46 -13.81 8.22 10.03
C GLY A 46 -12.60 8.08 9.12
N ALA A 47 -11.82 7.01 9.26
CA ALA A 47 -10.67 6.71 8.41
C ALA A 47 -10.31 5.22 8.50
N ASP A 48 -9.37 4.76 7.69
CA ASP A 48 -8.81 3.41 7.77
C ASP A 48 -7.86 3.25 8.98
N GLY A 49 -7.46 4.36 9.59
CA GLY A 49 -6.65 4.39 10.80
C GLY A 49 -6.10 5.78 11.14
N MET A 50 -5.07 5.78 11.99
CA MET A 50 -4.30 6.95 12.39
C MET A 50 -2.82 6.76 12.08
N ILE A 51 -2.16 7.78 11.51
CA ILE A 51 -0.73 7.80 11.26
C ILE A 51 -0.09 8.94 12.05
N LEU A 52 0.94 8.60 12.82
CA LEU A 52 1.76 9.55 13.55
C LEU A 52 3.03 9.85 12.75
N ILE A 53 3.36 11.14 12.64
CA ILE A 53 4.61 11.62 12.08
C ILE A 53 5.47 12.10 13.24
N CYS A 54 6.46 11.30 13.61
CA CYS A 54 7.26 11.45 14.81
C CYS A 54 8.69 11.91 14.51
N PRO A 55 9.37 12.52 15.49
CA PRO A 55 10.83 12.62 15.49
C PRO A 55 11.49 11.24 15.38
N SER A 56 12.68 11.20 14.78
CA SER A 56 13.49 9.99 14.59
C SER A 56 14.96 10.30 14.85
N ASP A 57 15.69 9.29 15.34
CA ASP A 57 17.14 9.37 15.55
C ASP A 57 17.94 8.91 14.30
N VAL A 58 17.28 8.26 13.34
CA VAL A 58 17.93 7.59 12.18
C VAL A 58 17.45 8.07 10.82
N ALA A 59 16.38 8.88 10.79
CA ALA A 59 15.83 9.52 9.60
C ALA A 59 15.29 10.91 9.97
N PRO A 60 14.97 11.79 9.00
CA PRO A 60 14.33 13.07 9.30
C PRO A 60 12.96 12.95 9.97
N VAL A 61 12.19 11.89 9.65
CA VAL A 61 10.87 11.62 10.24
C VAL A 61 10.66 10.12 10.44
N LYS A 62 9.83 9.76 11.41
CA LYS A 62 9.35 8.40 11.66
C LYS A 62 7.84 8.31 11.45
N MET A 63 7.40 7.28 10.75
CA MET A 63 5.99 6.94 10.59
C MET A 63 5.62 5.81 11.56
N ARG A 64 4.56 6.02 12.33
CA ARG A 64 3.86 4.96 13.08
C ARG A 64 2.42 4.88 12.61
N MET A 65 1.94 3.68 12.29
CA MET A 65 0.60 3.49 11.74
C MET A 65 -0.23 2.63 12.67
N PHE A 66 -1.41 3.12 13.05
CA PHE A 66 -2.41 2.39 13.79
C PHE A 66 -3.62 2.16 12.90
N ASN A 67 -4.11 0.93 12.84
CA ASN A 67 -5.34 0.60 12.14
C ASN A 67 -6.57 1.11 12.93
N ASN A 68 -7.74 1.08 12.29
CA ASN A 68 -9.00 1.46 12.92
C ASN A 68 -9.43 0.59 14.13
N ASP A 69 -8.80 -0.56 14.32
CA ASP A 69 -8.97 -1.45 15.48
C ASP A 69 -7.91 -1.25 16.58
N GLY A 70 -7.09 -0.20 16.44
CA GLY A 70 -6.05 0.15 17.42
C GLY A 70 -4.74 -0.63 17.28
N SER A 71 -4.68 -1.64 16.43
CA SER A 71 -3.45 -2.41 16.21
C SER A 71 -2.38 -1.59 15.47
N GLU A 72 -1.12 -1.67 15.90
CA GLU A 72 0.00 -1.01 15.21
C GLU A 72 0.47 -1.86 14.02
N GLY A 73 0.35 -1.29 12.82
CA GLY A 73 0.81 -1.90 11.59
C GLY A 73 2.26 -1.56 11.25
N LYS A 74 2.90 -2.42 10.46
CA LYS A 74 4.34 -2.26 10.15
C LYS A 74 4.64 -1.18 9.12
N SER A 75 3.82 -1.06 8.08
CA SER A 75 3.93 -0.07 7.02
C SER A 75 2.66 -0.06 6.17
N CYS A 76 2.42 1.05 5.46
CA CYS A 76 1.41 1.16 4.42
C CYS A 76 1.95 2.07 3.31
N GLY A 77 2.01 1.56 2.07
CA GLY A 77 2.56 2.32 0.93
C GLY A 77 1.77 3.59 0.61
N ASN A 78 0.43 3.55 0.72
CA ASN A 78 -0.42 4.74 0.56
C ASN A 78 -0.18 5.74 1.71
N GLY A 79 -0.01 5.22 2.93
CA GLY A 79 0.32 5.99 4.11
C GLY A 79 1.63 6.76 3.94
N LEU A 80 2.68 6.09 3.44
CA LEU A 80 4.00 6.67 3.19
C LEU A 80 3.97 7.81 2.18
N ARG A 81 3.19 7.71 1.09
CA ARG A 81 3.04 8.81 0.12
C ARG A 81 2.49 10.08 0.79
N CYS A 82 1.51 9.92 1.68
CA CYS A 82 0.95 11.04 2.42
C CYS A 82 1.92 11.57 3.48
N VAL A 83 2.69 10.71 4.17
CA VAL A 83 3.75 11.16 5.09
C VAL A 83 4.80 11.97 4.34
N ALA A 84 5.24 11.51 3.16
CA ALA A 84 6.22 12.22 2.35
C ALA A 84 5.73 13.61 1.93
N LYS A 85 4.49 13.69 1.44
CA LYS A 85 3.81 14.97 1.16
C LYS A 85 3.72 15.85 2.40
N TYR A 86 3.26 15.31 3.52
CA TYR A 86 3.08 16.06 4.75
C TYR A 86 4.42 16.62 5.26
N ALA A 87 5.45 15.79 5.33
CA ALA A 87 6.76 16.17 5.83
C ALA A 87 7.37 17.31 5.02
N TYR A 88 7.28 17.23 3.68
CA TYR A 88 7.78 18.29 2.80
C TYR A 88 6.95 19.58 2.92
N GLU A 89 5.62 19.50 2.82
CA GLU A 89 4.75 20.70 2.83
C GLU A 89 4.72 21.41 4.20
N HIS A 90 4.98 20.69 5.30
CA HIS A 90 5.10 21.26 6.65
C HIS A 90 6.55 21.59 7.03
N LYS A 91 7.50 21.49 6.10
CA LYS A 91 8.92 21.81 6.30
C LYS A 91 9.58 21.02 7.44
N LEU A 92 9.12 19.78 7.65
CA LEU A 92 9.83 18.82 8.50
C LEU A 92 11.09 18.29 7.80
N VAL A 93 11.11 18.40 6.46
CA VAL A 93 12.25 18.13 5.60
C VAL A 93 12.39 19.25 4.57
N GLU A 94 13.61 19.49 4.09
CA GLU A 94 13.89 20.50 3.04
C GLU A 94 14.12 19.86 1.67
N ASP A 95 14.76 18.69 1.63
CA ASP A 95 15.08 17.97 0.40
C ASP A 95 13.85 17.28 -0.21
N THR A 96 13.83 17.17 -1.53
CA THR A 96 12.78 16.42 -2.25
C THR A 96 12.99 14.91 -2.21
N VAL A 97 14.18 14.45 -1.80
CA VAL A 97 14.51 13.04 -1.58
C VAL A 97 14.98 12.89 -0.14
N PHE A 98 14.33 12.02 0.62
CA PHE A 98 14.64 11.81 2.03
C PHE A 98 14.21 10.43 2.49
N THR A 99 14.61 10.06 3.70
CA THR A 99 14.25 8.78 4.31
C THR A 99 13.14 8.94 5.35
N ILE A 100 12.35 7.88 5.52
CA ILE A 100 11.29 7.78 6.52
C ILE A 100 11.57 6.51 7.32
N GLU A 101 11.73 6.63 8.64
CA GLU A 101 11.80 5.46 9.52
C GLU A 101 10.40 4.85 9.66
N THR A 102 10.28 3.54 9.48
CA THR A 102 9.06 2.79 9.75
C THR A 102 9.37 1.60 10.64
N LEU A 103 8.34 0.94 11.18
CA LEU A 103 8.51 -0.30 11.94
C LEU A 103 9.07 -1.44 11.06
N ALA A 104 8.92 -1.36 9.74
CA ALA A 104 9.49 -2.31 8.77
C ALA A 104 10.95 -1.97 8.36
N GLY A 105 11.49 -0.83 8.80
CA GLY A 105 12.80 -0.32 8.40
C GLY A 105 12.75 1.06 7.77
N ILE A 106 13.89 1.54 7.28
CA ILE A 106 14.02 2.84 6.64
C ILE A 106 13.57 2.73 5.18
N VAL A 107 12.72 3.66 4.75
CA VAL A 107 12.19 3.75 3.39
C VAL A 107 12.62 5.06 2.75
N THR A 108 13.05 5.03 1.49
CA THR A 108 13.36 6.24 0.72
C THR A 108 12.08 6.75 0.06
N ALA A 109 11.83 8.06 0.19
CA ALA A 109 10.75 8.77 -0.47
C ALA A 109 11.31 9.90 -1.34
N GLU A 110 10.69 10.13 -2.49
CA GLU A 110 10.95 11.25 -3.38
C GLU A 110 9.62 11.95 -3.67
N VAL A 111 9.57 13.27 -3.51
CA VAL A 111 8.38 14.08 -3.81
C VAL A 111 8.57 14.87 -5.09
N THR A 112 7.54 14.88 -5.93
CA THR A 112 7.44 15.79 -7.09
C THR A 112 6.65 17.01 -6.66
N VAL A 113 7.22 18.19 -6.89
CA VAL A 113 6.67 19.47 -6.42
C VAL A 113 6.34 20.35 -7.61
N GLU A 114 5.09 20.80 -7.68
CA GLU A 114 4.59 21.74 -8.68
C GLU A 114 3.92 22.90 -7.96
N GLU A 115 4.24 24.14 -8.36
CA GLU A 115 3.69 25.36 -7.75
C GLU A 115 3.82 25.41 -6.21
N GLY A 116 4.88 24.81 -5.67
CA GLY A 116 5.14 24.75 -4.23
C GLY A 116 4.29 23.75 -3.46
N LYS A 117 3.57 22.85 -4.14
CA LYS A 117 2.81 21.75 -3.55
C LYS A 117 3.30 20.40 -4.07
N VAL A 118 3.25 19.38 -3.23
CA VAL A 118 3.59 18.01 -3.65
C VAL A 118 2.43 17.44 -4.46
N THR A 119 2.67 17.07 -5.71
CA THR A 119 1.66 16.44 -6.60
C THR A 119 1.78 14.93 -6.59
N LEU A 120 3.01 14.41 -6.54
CA LEU A 120 3.29 12.97 -6.52
C LEU A 120 4.32 12.64 -5.45
N ALA A 121 4.21 11.45 -4.86
CA ALA A 121 5.22 10.87 -4.00
C ALA A 121 5.60 9.49 -4.53
N LYS A 122 6.91 9.27 -4.68
CA LYS A 122 7.54 8.02 -5.08
C LYS A 122 8.17 7.37 -3.87
N ILE A 123 7.80 6.13 -3.61
CA ILE A 123 8.24 5.34 -2.46
C ILE A 123 9.04 4.14 -2.97
N ASP A 124 10.20 3.90 -2.37
CA ASP A 124 10.93 2.64 -2.56
C ASP A 124 10.23 1.52 -1.78
N MET A 125 9.61 0.60 -2.50
CA MET A 125 8.88 -0.54 -1.93
C MET A 125 9.79 -1.75 -1.67
N GLY A 126 11.09 -1.61 -1.93
CA GLY A 126 12.08 -2.67 -1.80
C GLY A 126 12.04 -3.68 -2.95
N ALA A 127 12.85 -4.73 -2.83
CA ALA A 127 12.93 -5.78 -3.82
C ALA A 127 11.76 -6.78 -3.70
N PRO A 128 11.21 -7.27 -4.83
CA PRO A 128 10.20 -8.31 -4.80
C PRO A 128 10.82 -9.65 -4.42
N ARG A 129 10.05 -10.47 -3.72
CA ARG A 129 10.41 -11.84 -3.36
C ARG A 129 9.65 -12.81 -4.26
N LEU A 130 10.38 -13.68 -4.93
CA LEU A 130 9.85 -14.48 -6.03
C LEU A 130 9.78 -15.98 -5.72
N THR A 131 10.52 -16.45 -4.72
CA THR A 131 10.54 -17.87 -4.37
C THR A 131 9.33 -18.24 -3.52
N ARG A 132 8.82 -19.47 -3.64
CA ARG A 132 7.67 -19.93 -2.86
C ARG A 132 7.88 -19.76 -1.35
N ALA A 133 9.07 -20.04 -0.86
CA ALA A 133 9.40 -19.91 0.57
C ALA A 133 9.27 -18.46 1.07
N GLU A 134 9.62 -17.48 0.24
CA GLU A 134 9.52 -16.07 0.59
C GLU A 134 8.13 -15.45 0.35
N ILE A 135 7.25 -16.15 -0.37
CA ILE A 135 5.84 -15.79 -0.64
C ILE A 135 4.88 -16.44 0.38
N PRO A 136 5.38 -16.96 1.49
CA PRO A 136 4.75 -18.06 2.25
C PRO A 136 3.79 -18.95 1.44
N MET A 137 4.32 -19.68 0.46
CA MET A 137 3.56 -20.56 -0.41
C MET A 137 4.05 -22.02 -0.30
N LEU A 138 3.12 -22.97 -0.21
CA LEU A 138 3.46 -24.40 -0.14
C LEU A 138 4.06 -24.91 -1.47
N GLY A 139 5.00 -25.86 -1.36
CA GLY A 139 5.67 -26.53 -2.47
C GLY A 139 7.20 -26.39 -2.42
N GLU A 140 7.88 -26.70 -3.51
CA GLU A 140 9.35 -26.67 -3.59
C GLU A 140 9.89 -25.23 -3.50
N GLY A 141 10.55 -24.93 -2.38
CA GLY A 141 10.76 -23.58 -1.85
C GLY A 141 11.67 -22.65 -2.64
N GLU A 142 12.55 -23.17 -3.50
CA GLU A 142 13.53 -22.35 -4.25
C GLU A 142 13.05 -21.96 -5.66
N THR A 143 11.92 -22.50 -6.12
CA THR A 143 11.42 -22.21 -7.47
C THR A 143 10.47 -21.01 -7.47
N PRO A 144 10.60 -20.07 -8.42
CA PRO A 144 9.58 -19.07 -8.67
C PRO A 144 8.27 -19.69 -9.13
N PHE A 145 7.14 -19.10 -8.75
CA PHE A 145 5.81 -19.52 -9.23
C PHE A 145 5.34 -18.58 -10.33
N ILE A 146 5.68 -18.89 -11.59
CA ILE A 146 5.43 -18.02 -12.73
C ILE A 146 4.47 -18.71 -13.70
N ARG A 147 3.30 -18.10 -13.90
CA ARG A 147 2.27 -18.53 -14.87
C ARG A 147 1.85 -20.00 -14.75
N GLU A 148 1.76 -20.49 -13.53
CA GLU A 148 1.37 -21.87 -13.25
C GLU A 148 -0.15 -22.03 -13.30
N ASN A 149 -0.61 -23.21 -13.72
CA ASN A 149 -2.03 -23.45 -13.98
C ASN A 149 -2.83 -23.65 -12.69
N PHE A 150 -4.03 -23.08 -12.66
CA PHE A 150 -5.02 -23.25 -11.61
C PHE A 150 -6.38 -23.60 -12.23
N LEU A 151 -6.96 -24.73 -11.85
CA LEU A 151 -8.27 -25.16 -12.34
C LEU A 151 -9.37 -24.71 -11.39
N TYR A 152 -10.34 -23.99 -11.91
CA TYR A 152 -11.51 -23.53 -11.16
C TYR A 152 -12.75 -23.56 -12.06
N ASN A 153 -13.83 -24.22 -11.61
CA ASN A 153 -15.08 -24.38 -12.36
C ASN A 153 -14.89 -24.86 -13.81
N ASN A 154 -14.03 -25.86 -14.01
CA ASN A 154 -13.65 -26.39 -15.34
C ASN A 154 -12.97 -25.37 -16.28
N HIS A 155 -12.62 -24.18 -15.78
CA HIS A 155 -11.82 -23.20 -16.50
C HIS A 155 -10.37 -23.27 -16.00
N ARG A 156 -9.43 -23.08 -16.92
CA ARG A 156 -8.01 -23.04 -16.63
C ARG A 156 -7.58 -21.59 -16.52
N TYR A 157 -7.19 -21.19 -15.32
CA TYR A 157 -6.51 -19.93 -15.05
C TYR A 157 -5.01 -20.21 -14.96
N ALA A 158 -4.22 -19.16 -15.07
CA ALA A 158 -2.80 -19.20 -14.74
C ALA A 158 -2.46 -17.93 -13.97
N PHE A 159 -1.56 -18.04 -13.00
CA PHE A 159 -1.15 -16.89 -12.20
C PHE A 159 0.33 -16.93 -11.86
N THR A 160 0.85 -15.77 -11.52
CA THR A 160 2.22 -15.58 -11.03
C THR A 160 2.15 -15.12 -9.59
N ALA A 161 2.92 -15.75 -8.71
CA ALA A 161 2.97 -15.36 -7.30
C ALA A 161 4.19 -14.46 -7.05
N VAL A 162 3.97 -13.37 -6.31
CA VAL A 162 5.00 -12.39 -5.95
C VAL A 162 4.76 -11.96 -4.51
N SER A 163 5.82 -11.64 -3.76
CA SER A 163 5.69 -11.02 -2.45
C SER A 163 6.38 -9.67 -2.42
N MET A 164 5.65 -8.64 -1.98
CA MET A 164 6.17 -7.30 -1.69
C MET A 164 6.30 -7.08 -0.18
N GLY A 165 6.49 -8.17 0.57
CA GLY A 165 6.36 -8.23 2.04
C GLY A 165 5.05 -8.86 2.51
N ASN A 166 4.06 -8.93 1.61
CA ASN A 166 2.84 -9.70 1.71
C ASN A 166 2.60 -10.46 0.38
N PRO A 167 1.86 -11.59 0.39
CA PRO A 167 1.75 -12.45 -0.78
C PRO A 167 0.66 -11.95 -1.77
N HIS A 168 0.97 -12.06 -3.05
CA HIS A 168 0.13 -11.65 -4.19
C HIS A 168 0.05 -12.77 -5.25
N ALA A 169 -1.12 -12.95 -5.83
CA ALA A 169 -1.40 -13.91 -6.89
C ALA A 169 -2.01 -13.17 -8.08
N VAL A 170 -1.19 -12.92 -9.10
CA VAL A 170 -1.53 -12.08 -10.24
C VAL A 170 -2.01 -12.93 -11.42
N ILE A 171 -3.24 -12.69 -11.86
CA ILE A 171 -3.91 -13.35 -12.99
C ILE A 171 -4.06 -12.36 -14.14
N PHE A 172 -3.60 -12.76 -15.32
CA PHE A 172 -3.85 -12.03 -16.56
C PHE A 172 -5.26 -12.37 -17.08
N VAL A 173 -6.03 -11.35 -17.43
CA VAL A 173 -7.36 -11.44 -18.03
C VAL A 173 -7.45 -10.58 -19.29
N ASP A 174 -8.42 -10.87 -20.14
CA ASP A 174 -8.68 -10.06 -21.35
C ASP A 174 -9.48 -8.79 -21.05
N ASP A 175 -10.27 -8.78 -19.96
CA ASP A 175 -11.10 -7.65 -19.53
C ASP A 175 -11.28 -7.73 -18.01
N VAL A 176 -10.82 -6.70 -17.28
CA VAL A 176 -10.94 -6.66 -15.80
C VAL A 176 -12.38 -6.51 -15.30
N GLU A 177 -13.30 -5.97 -16.10
CA GLU A 177 -14.71 -5.85 -15.72
C GLU A 177 -15.45 -7.17 -15.77
N GLN A 178 -14.96 -8.12 -16.58
CA GLN A 178 -15.49 -9.48 -16.66
C GLN A 178 -14.69 -10.50 -15.84
N ALA A 179 -13.64 -10.06 -15.15
CA ALA A 179 -12.81 -10.93 -14.34
C ALA A 179 -13.65 -11.61 -13.24
N PRO A 180 -13.35 -12.88 -12.89
CA PRO A 180 -14.06 -13.62 -11.84
C PRO A 180 -13.66 -13.15 -10.44
N LEU A 181 -13.66 -11.84 -10.21
CA LEU A 181 -13.12 -11.19 -9.01
C LEU A 181 -13.77 -11.71 -7.73
N THR A 182 -15.10 -11.74 -7.68
CA THR A 182 -15.87 -12.15 -6.49
C THR A 182 -16.12 -13.66 -6.41
N THR A 183 -15.76 -14.43 -7.46
CA THR A 183 -15.96 -15.88 -7.50
C THR A 183 -14.66 -16.65 -7.31
N LEU A 184 -13.60 -16.26 -8.03
CA LEU A 184 -12.27 -16.86 -7.95
C LEU A 184 -11.40 -16.19 -6.88
N GLY A 185 -11.53 -14.88 -6.68
CA GLY A 185 -10.77 -14.13 -5.66
C GLY A 185 -10.83 -14.77 -4.26
N PRO A 186 -12.02 -15.00 -3.68
CA PRO A 186 -12.14 -15.64 -2.37
C PRO A 186 -11.58 -17.07 -2.32
N VAL A 187 -11.69 -17.81 -3.42
CA VAL A 187 -11.21 -19.20 -3.52
C VAL A 187 -9.70 -19.24 -3.49
N LEU A 188 -9.03 -18.35 -4.23
CA LEU A 188 -7.58 -18.24 -4.21
C LEU A 188 -7.05 -17.62 -2.91
N GLU A 189 -7.74 -16.60 -2.37
CA GLU A 189 -7.39 -15.95 -1.10
C GLU A 189 -7.13 -16.98 -0.01
N THR A 190 -8.03 -17.96 0.14
CA THR A 190 -7.95 -18.98 1.19
C THR A 190 -7.43 -20.32 0.69
N HIS A 191 -6.83 -20.39 -0.50
CA HIS A 191 -6.37 -21.64 -1.06
C HIS A 191 -5.26 -22.25 -0.18
N GLU A 192 -5.26 -23.58 -0.02
CA GLU A 192 -4.34 -24.30 0.87
C GLU A 192 -2.86 -24.05 0.57
N MET A 193 -2.54 -23.69 -0.69
CA MET A 193 -1.19 -23.34 -1.11
C MET A 193 -0.66 -22.05 -0.49
N PHE A 194 -1.53 -21.21 0.08
CA PHE A 194 -1.18 -19.97 0.78
C PHE A 194 -1.61 -20.07 2.25
N PRO A 195 -0.77 -20.63 3.14
CA PRO A 195 -1.10 -20.78 4.55
C PRO A 195 -1.44 -19.46 5.25
N GLU A 196 -0.84 -18.36 4.78
CA GLU A 196 -1.09 -17.01 5.30
C GLU A 196 -2.14 -16.24 4.49
N ARG A 197 -2.91 -16.94 3.63
CA ARG A 197 -3.79 -16.37 2.61
C ARG A 197 -3.05 -15.47 1.61
N VAL A 198 -3.73 -14.98 0.57
CA VAL A 198 -3.11 -14.20 -0.51
C VAL A 198 -4.01 -13.08 -1.02
N ASN A 199 -3.43 -11.99 -1.49
CA ASN A 199 -4.16 -11.01 -2.30
C ASN A 199 -4.26 -11.51 -3.74
N VAL A 200 -5.40 -11.33 -4.39
CA VAL A 200 -5.63 -11.86 -5.73
C VAL A 200 -5.90 -10.71 -6.69
N GLU A 201 -4.95 -10.49 -7.59
CA GLU A 201 -5.00 -9.42 -8.59
C GLU A 201 -5.45 -9.96 -9.95
N PHE A 202 -6.32 -9.22 -10.61
CA PHE A 202 -6.73 -9.44 -11.98
C PHE A 202 -6.28 -8.25 -12.82
N ILE A 203 -5.48 -8.51 -13.84
CA ILE A 203 -4.88 -7.46 -14.66
C ILE A 203 -5.14 -7.67 -16.15
N GLU A 204 -5.41 -6.58 -16.84
CA GLU A 204 -5.57 -6.52 -18.29
C GLU A 204 -4.45 -5.64 -18.84
N ILE A 205 -3.61 -6.21 -19.70
CA ILE A 205 -2.50 -5.48 -20.32
C ILE A 205 -3.04 -4.67 -21.49
N LEU A 206 -2.96 -3.35 -21.40
CA LEU A 206 -3.42 -2.45 -22.47
C LEU A 206 -2.32 -2.27 -23.52
N ASN A 207 -1.09 -2.06 -23.06
CA ASN A 207 0.12 -1.95 -23.88
C ASN A 207 1.37 -2.25 -23.03
N GLU A 208 2.57 -1.99 -23.57
CA GLU A 208 3.85 -2.27 -22.91
C GLU A 208 4.12 -1.41 -21.67
N GLU A 209 3.35 -0.34 -21.45
CA GLU A 209 3.55 0.67 -20.40
C GLU A 209 2.27 0.94 -19.57
N GLU A 210 1.16 0.25 -19.86
CA GLU A 210 -0.13 0.48 -19.18
C GLU A 210 -0.93 -0.82 -18.95
N MET A 211 -1.60 -0.90 -17.80
CA MET A 211 -2.52 -1.99 -17.46
C MET A 211 -3.72 -1.52 -16.64
N ASN A 212 -4.87 -2.19 -16.79
CA ASN A 212 -5.98 -2.09 -15.84
C ASN A 212 -5.82 -3.10 -14.71
N PHE A 213 -6.30 -2.75 -13.52
CA PHE A 213 -6.10 -3.52 -12.30
C PHE A 213 -7.36 -3.60 -11.43
N ARG A 214 -7.68 -4.81 -10.96
CA ARG A 214 -8.64 -5.04 -9.88
C ARG A 214 -8.11 -6.07 -8.89
N VAL A 215 -8.52 -5.96 -7.63
CA VAL A 215 -7.99 -6.81 -6.56
C VAL A 215 -9.09 -7.31 -5.63
N TRP A 216 -8.93 -8.56 -5.21
CA TRP A 216 -9.56 -9.12 -4.03
C TRP A 216 -8.48 -9.20 -2.93
N GLU A 217 -8.53 -8.28 -1.98
CA GLU A 217 -7.56 -8.19 -0.90
C GLU A 217 -7.87 -9.16 0.23
N ARG A 218 -6.81 -9.75 0.76
CA ARG A 218 -6.84 -10.65 1.91
C ARG A 218 -7.55 -9.99 3.09
N GLY A 219 -8.66 -10.59 3.53
CA GLY A 219 -9.46 -10.11 4.65
C GLY A 219 -10.32 -8.88 4.40
N SER A 220 -10.20 -8.22 3.24
CA SER A 220 -10.91 -6.96 2.92
C SER A 220 -11.85 -7.08 1.71
N GLY A 221 -11.66 -8.10 0.87
CA GLY A 221 -12.46 -8.27 -0.35
C GLY A 221 -12.10 -7.23 -1.42
N VAL A 222 -13.08 -6.70 -2.13
CA VAL A 222 -12.84 -5.75 -3.22
C VAL A 222 -12.51 -4.37 -2.66
N THR A 223 -11.32 -3.86 -2.97
CA THR A 223 -10.85 -2.53 -2.54
C THR A 223 -10.65 -1.60 -3.74
N GLN A 224 -10.51 -0.29 -3.46
CA GLN A 224 -10.32 0.72 -4.50
C GLN A 224 -8.86 0.81 -4.97
N ALA A 225 -7.90 0.55 -4.09
CA ALA A 225 -6.49 0.62 -4.42
C ALA A 225 -5.65 -0.27 -3.51
N CYS A 226 -4.70 -1.00 -4.09
CA CYS A 226 -3.72 -1.81 -3.38
C CYS A 226 -2.32 -1.51 -3.94
N GLY A 227 -1.51 -0.75 -3.20
CA GLY A 227 -0.19 -0.32 -3.67
C GLY A 227 0.79 -1.48 -3.86
N THR A 228 0.84 -2.42 -2.92
CA THR A 228 1.69 -3.62 -3.05
C THR A 228 1.18 -4.57 -4.14
N GLY A 229 -0.13 -4.64 -4.36
CA GLY A 229 -0.74 -5.38 -5.47
C GLY A 229 -0.36 -4.80 -6.84
N ALA A 230 -0.38 -3.46 -7.00
CA ALA A 230 0.10 -2.80 -8.21
C ALA A 230 1.59 -3.08 -8.46
N CYS A 231 2.43 -3.03 -7.42
CA CYS A 231 3.83 -3.43 -7.51
C CYS A 231 3.99 -4.89 -7.98
N ALA A 232 3.27 -5.82 -7.36
CA ALA A 232 3.29 -7.24 -7.70
C ALA A 232 2.82 -7.49 -9.14
N ALA A 233 1.80 -6.77 -9.60
CA ALA A 233 1.27 -6.86 -10.97
C ALA A 233 2.30 -6.48 -12.04
N VAL A 234 3.05 -5.40 -11.82
CA VAL A 234 4.13 -4.99 -12.74
C VAL A 234 5.28 -6.00 -12.73
N VAL A 235 5.70 -6.46 -11.55
CA VAL A 235 6.73 -7.51 -11.43
C VAL A 235 6.30 -8.79 -12.16
N ALA A 236 5.06 -9.25 -11.95
CA ALA A 236 4.51 -10.41 -12.62
C ALA A 236 4.45 -10.21 -14.16
N SER A 237 4.09 -9.03 -14.63
CA SER A 237 4.04 -8.70 -16.06
C SER A 237 5.43 -8.76 -16.71
N ILE A 238 6.45 -8.24 -16.03
CA ILE A 238 7.85 -8.32 -16.48
C ILE A 238 8.34 -9.77 -16.50
N LEU A 239 8.08 -10.56 -15.44
CA LEU A 239 8.45 -11.98 -15.37
C LEU A 239 7.80 -12.83 -16.47
N ASN A 240 6.63 -12.39 -16.98
CA ASN A 240 5.91 -13.04 -18.07
C ASN A 240 6.25 -12.50 -19.46
N GLY A 241 7.23 -11.59 -19.57
CA GLY A 241 7.65 -10.99 -20.84
C GLY A 241 6.57 -10.12 -21.49
N LYS A 242 5.68 -9.52 -20.68
CA LYS A 242 4.63 -8.62 -21.14
C LYS A 242 5.02 -7.14 -21.11
N MET A 243 6.00 -6.80 -20.28
CA MET A 243 6.51 -5.45 -20.04
C MET A 243 8.01 -5.50 -19.80
N GLU A 244 8.69 -4.36 -19.91
CA GLU A 244 10.14 -4.26 -19.78
C GLU A 244 10.56 -3.75 -18.40
N ARG A 245 11.65 -4.32 -17.88
CA ARG A 245 12.27 -3.86 -16.62
C ARG A 245 12.89 -2.47 -16.80
N GLY A 246 12.96 -1.71 -15.72
CA GLY A 246 13.49 -0.33 -15.73
C GLY A 246 12.53 0.73 -16.29
N LYS A 247 11.46 0.34 -17.00
CA LYS A 247 10.41 1.26 -17.44
C LYS A 247 9.43 1.56 -16.31
N GLU A 248 8.87 2.76 -16.37
CA GLU A 248 7.74 3.15 -15.53
C GLU A 248 6.44 2.71 -16.22
N ILE A 249 5.61 1.99 -15.48
CA ILE A 249 4.37 1.38 -15.96
C ILE A 249 3.20 2.00 -15.21
N THR A 250 2.18 2.47 -15.93
CA THR A 250 0.96 2.99 -15.33
C THR A 250 -0.02 1.85 -15.04
N VAL A 251 -0.49 1.78 -13.80
CA VAL A 251 -1.48 0.82 -13.34
C VAL A 251 -2.74 1.59 -12.99
N HIS A 252 -3.82 1.36 -13.73
CA HIS A 252 -5.13 1.97 -13.50
C HIS A 252 -5.90 1.15 -12.46
N LEU A 253 -5.99 1.67 -11.22
CA LEU A 253 -6.82 1.11 -10.16
C LEU A 253 -8.16 1.84 -10.10
N ALA A 254 -9.16 1.23 -9.46
CA ALA A 254 -10.47 1.86 -9.28
C ALA A 254 -10.39 3.23 -8.55
N GLY A 255 -9.43 3.38 -7.62
CA GLY A 255 -9.16 4.62 -6.89
C GLY A 255 -8.30 5.65 -7.62
N GLY A 256 -7.78 5.32 -8.81
CA GLY A 256 -6.89 6.14 -9.63
C GLY A 256 -5.55 5.47 -9.95
N ASP A 257 -4.63 6.23 -10.54
CA ASP A 257 -3.42 5.68 -11.16
C ASP A 257 -2.24 5.59 -10.19
N LEU A 258 -1.45 4.52 -10.34
CA LEU A 258 -0.10 4.40 -9.80
C LEU A 258 0.89 4.16 -10.93
N MET A 259 2.06 4.78 -10.81
CA MET A 259 3.18 4.56 -11.71
C MET A 259 4.22 3.71 -10.99
N ILE A 260 4.51 2.54 -11.54
CA ILE A 260 5.36 1.53 -10.92
C ILE A 260 6.57 1.27 -11.81
N ALA A 261 7.76 1.26 -11.22
CA ALA A 261 8.98 0.87 -11.93
C ALA A 261 9.72 -0.21 -11.14
N TRP A 262 9.95 -1.37 -11.74
CA TRP A 262 10.91 -2.33 -11.20
C TRP A 262 12.28 -2.03 -11.78
N THR A 263 13.16 -1.44 -10.97
CA THR A 263 14.46 -0.94 -11.44
C THR A 263 15.42 -2.08 -11.76
N GLU A 264 16.47 -1.76 -12.51
CA GLU A 264 17.52 -2.73 -12.86
C GLU A 264 18.27 -3.22 -11.62
N GLU A 265 18.41 -2.36 -10.61
CA GLU A 265 19.07 -2.65 -9.34
C GLU A 265 18.28 -3.65 -8.47
N GLY A 266 16.97 -3.83 -8.71
CA GLY A 266 16.17 -4.84 -8.00
C GLY A 266 14.96 -4.28 -7.24
N ASN A 267 14.91 -2.99 -6.97
CA ASN A 267 13.85 -2.40 -6.15
C ASN A 267 12.63 -2.03 -6.99
N VAL A 268 11.45 -2.09 -6.39
CA VAL A 268 10.21 -1.59 -6.99
C VAL A 268 9.92 -0.21 -6.44
N LEU A 269 9.82 0.78 -7.33
CA LEU A 269 9.44 2.14 -6.99
C LEU A 269 7.96 2.32 -7.30
N MET A 270 7.19 2.82 -6.34
CA MET A 270 5.78 3.15 -6.49
C MET A 270 5.58 4.65 -6.38
N LYS A 271 5.13 5.28 -7.46
CA LYS A 271 4.80 6.70 -7.54
C LYS A 271 3.30 6.88 -7.68
N GLY A 272 2.73 7.82 -6.92
CA GLY A 272 1.32 8.13 -7.01
C GLY A 272 0.94 9.40 -6.24
N PRO A 273 -0.32 9.85 -6.38
CA PRO A 273 -0.79 11.04 -5.68
C PRO A 273 -1.04 10.77 -4.19
N ALA A 274 -1.10 11.87 -3.44
CA ALA A 274 -1.53 11.94 -2.05
C ALA A 274 -2.28 13.26 -1.85
N GLU A 275 -3.52 13.18 -1.35
CA GLU A 275 -4.42 14.33 -1.28
C GLU A 275 -4.81 14.67 0.15
N VAL A 276 -4.86 15.97 0.45
CA VAL A 276 -5.37 16.48 1.73
C VAL A 276 -6.87 16.70 1.60
N ILE A 277 -7.64 16.06 2.47
CA ILE A 277 -9.11 16.20 2.52
C ILE A 277 -9.47 17.43 3.36
N CYS A 278 -9.01 17.45 4.61
CA CYS A 278 -9.29 18.53 5.54
C CYS A 278 -8.29 18.56 6.69
N ARG A 279 -8.35 19.63 7.48
CA ARG A 279 -7.57 19.82 8.71
C ARG A 279 -8.52 20.22 9.83
N GLY A 280 -8.19 19.89 11.06
CA GLY A 280 -9.01 20.24 12.22
C GLY A 280 -8.34 19.91 13.53
N VAL A 281 -9.10 20.06 14.61
CA VAL A 281 -8.74 19.65 15.97
C VAL A 281 -9.72 18.57 16.40
N TYR A 282 -9.23 17.47 16.94
CA TYR A 282 -10.04 16.38 17.45
C TYR A 282 -10.04 16.39 18.97
N GLU A 283 -11.22 16.50 19.59
CA GLU A 283 -11.41 16.45 21.04
C GLU A 283 -11.86 15.06 21.47
N TYR A 284 -11.25 14.51 22.52
CA TYR A 284 -11.57 13.17 23.00
C TYR A 284 -11.42 13.02 24.52
N LYS A 285 -11.98 11.93 25.03
CA LYS A 285 -11.88 11.51 26.43
C LYS A 285 -11.35 10.10 26.50
N ILE A 286 -10.48 9.86 27.46
CA ILE A 286 -10.02 8.53 27.86
C ILE A 286 -10.76 8.25 29.16
N GLU A 287 -11.61 7.24 29.15
CA GLU A 287 -12.30 6.82 30.37
C GLU A 287 -11.28 6.06 31.21
N ALA A 288 -11.11 6.48 32.46
CA ALA A 288 -10.20 5.86 33.43
C ALA A 288 -10.77 4.53 33.95
#